data_AF-A0A1E1XVR2-F1
#
_entry.id   AF-A0A1E1XVR2-F1
#
_cell.length_a   1.000
_cell.length_b   1.000
_cell.length_c   1.000
_cell.angle_alpha   90.00
_cell.angle_beta   90.00
_cell.angle_gamma   90.00
#
_symmetry.space_group_name_H-M   'P 1'
#
loop_
_entity.id
_entity.type
_entity.pdbx_description
1 polymer ?
#
loop_
_entity_poly.entity_id
_entity_poly.type
_entity_poly.pdbx_seq_one_letter_code
_entity_poly.pdbx_strand_id
1 'polypeptide(L)'
;MCLAKSSLLQALLVMVPRSKQQILGRLSASSTHRVAPSFEDTNLAFAELIRDHELAKDIKFTPEQWHQVEERMTSFCWHCIKNSCSLLELVAAVSLKDNGISYTIDGEALYDIADTLVAVMTGCRHRGAIESCCESLRSVCHVLSSNASTEISGIPFRLLKNALSSLTLRSKSSSVTRRSAGLPLLIRALLEGEAKNVKQSMTWTVDHLSCVIRECSEQPSGSATTVDLPQAEALHVLCAVISSASLGPVVMMHLGRVLQFCFEALASPFWIVRNAAHQLYGVTAPRVLGLKKTREEFVGHDALSALDLFARFPDLRAFFLDKLACSNVDSHDLYFVLDFLSRLKPPASNQQHLESLKPFQQCIRNHLGCRSWNLRLLAAKCISSFCLSAFDEVVVLLTNVAESKGAHSHNRTHAQLHAANRLLMNNRNCIQDVAKWFQDTAGYNRLSWALSSNFFVRVEVVDLFDQLSSEGDSREWQDSLHASFMLDIAKRPVRKELPGDVIWRQRQIRWLLRRAERLCPSEIVTIVRAGTECEAIMEPALDFLLHEACRPGSGVTSEVWCQVAVTLVAYLDCGPEQPVHLAEVLELLEALLR
;
A
#
# COMPACT_ATOMS: atom_id res chain seq x y z
N MET A 1 26.30 6.80 16.37
CA MET A 1 25.77 8.12 16.00
C MET A 1 26.84 8.79 15.16
N CYS A 2 26.84 8.59 13.85
CA CYS A 2 28.14 8.46 13.18
C CYS A 2 28.41 9.63 12.26
N LEU A 3 29.44 10.41 12.61
CA LEU A 3 29.95 11.54 11.85
C LEU A 3 31.26 11.16 11.17
N ALA A 4 31.43 11.45 9.88
CA ALA A 4 32.73 11.28 9.20
C ALA A 4 33.84 11.91 10.06
N LYS A 5 35.05 11.33 10.05
CA LYS A 5 36.18 11.82 10.86
C LYS A 5 36.42 13.33 10.66
N SER A 6 36.12 13.86 9.47
CA SER A 6 36.10 15.28 9.14
C SER A 6 34.99 16.08 9.83
N SER A 7 33.75 15.56 9.90
CA SER A 7 32.61 16.21 10.56
C SER A 7 32.67 16.14 12.09
N LEU A 8 33.20 15.03 12.65
CA LEU A 8 33.58 14.95 14.06
C LEU A 8 34.74 15.92 14.35
N LEU A 9 35.73 16.03 13.45
CA LEU A 9 36.78 17.05 13.54
C LEU A 9 36.19 18.45 13.52
N GLN A 10 35.18 18.73 12.70
CA GLN A 10 34.57 20.07 12.60
C GLN A 10 33.79 20.42 13.87
N ALA A 11 33.05 19.47 14.43
CA ALA A 11 32.41 19.61 15.74
C ALA A 11 33.45 19.79 16.87
N LEU A 12 34.57 19.07 16.81
CA LEU A 12 35.69 19.18 17.76
C LEU A 12 36.55 20.45 17.55
N LEU A 13 36.72 20.92 16.32
CA LEU A 13 37.44 22.14 15.91
C LEU A 13 36.69 23.40 16.34
N VAL A 14 35.36 23.35 16.39
CA VAL A 14 34.51 24.38 16.99
C VAL A 14 34.61 24.34 18.54
N MET A 15 34.93 23.18 19.12
CA MET A 15 34.91 22.96 20.58
C MET A 15 36.25 23.15 21.32
N VAL A 16 37.41 23.23 20.66
CA VAL A 16 38.72 23.37 21.34
C VAL A 16 39.65 24.37 20.65
N PRO A 17 40.01 25.51 21.27
CA PRO A 17 41.03 26.40 20.75
C PRO A 17 42.42 25.83 21.07
N ARG A 18 43.05 25.09 20.14
CA ARG A 18 44.53 24.91 20.10
C ARG A 18 45.06 24.35 18.77
N SER A 19 46.12 25.01 18.30
CA SER A 19 47.09 24.74 17.23
C SER A 19 46.83 23.58 16.24
N LYS A 20 46.39 23.99 15.04
CA LYS A 20 46.30 23.33 13.72
C LYS A 20 47.32 22.21 13.37
N GLN A 21 48.48 22.13 14.01
CA GLN A 21 49.64 21.39 13.49
C GLN A 21 49.83 19.95 13.99
N GLN A 22 49.22 19.52 15.11
CA GLN A 22 49.44 18.16 15.63
C GLN A 22 48.52 17.08 15.02
N ILE A 23 47.33 17.45 14.55
CA ILE A 23 46.36 16.48 14.00
C ILE A 23 46.60 16.20 12.50
N LEU A 24 47.12 17.18 11.75
CA LEU A 24 47.40 17.07 10.31
C LEU A 24 48.56 16.11 9.97
N GLY A 25 49.45 15.81 10.91
CA GLY A 25 50.66 15.01 10.66
C GLY A 25 50.46 13.51 10.46
N ARG A 26 49.25 12.96 10.69
CA ARG A 26 49.00 11.50 10.62
C ARG A 26 48.02 11.05 9.52
N LEU A 27 47.55 11.94 8.66
CA LEU A 27 46.55 11.60 7.64
C LEU A 27 46.94 12.12 6.26
N SER A 28 48.03 11.57 5.72
CA SER A 28 48.33 11.67 4.30
C SER A 28 47.42 10.72 3.50
N ALA A 29 46.82 11.26 2.44
CA ALA A 29 46.38 10.56 1.24
C ALA A 29 45.24 9.53 1.38
N SER A 30 44.00 9.99 1.28
CA SER A 30 43.00 9.36 0.38
C SER A 30 41.79 10.27 0.25
N SER A 31 41.30 10.45 -0.98
CA SER A 31 40.07 11.16 -1.30
C SER A 31 38.88 10.48 -0.59
N THR A 32 38.45 11.04 0.54
CA THR A 32 37.39 10.44 1.35
C THR A 32 36.04 10.62 0.68
N HIS A 33 35.49 9.53 0.15
CA HIS A 33 34.05 9.41 -0.02
C HIS A 33 33.35 9.80 1.31
N ARG A 34 32.43 10.78 1.26
CA ARG A 34 31.68 11.31 2.41
C ARG A 34 30.76 10.22 3.00
N VAL A 35 31.28 9.39 3.89
CA VAL A 35 30.57 8.23 4.48
C VAL A 35 30.41 8.41 5.98
N ALA A 36 29.17 8.32 6.47
CA ALA A 36 28.88 8.26 7.90
C ALA A 36 29.42 6.94 8.53
N PRO A 37 30.25 6.99 9.60
CA PRO A 37 30.80 5.81 10.30
C PRO A 37 29.73 4.88 10.83
N SER A 38 30.04 3.72 11.40
CA SER A 38 29.06 2.84 12.05
C SER A 38 28.70 3.28 13.49
N PHE A 39 27.55 2.82 14.04
CA PHE A 39 27.16 3.16 15.43
C PHE A 39 28.24 2.64 16.39
N GLU A 40 28.73 1.45 16.11
CA GLU A 40 29.90 0.84 16.76
C GLU A 40 31.15 1.73 16.64
N ASP A 41 31.50 2.23 15.45
CA ASP A 41 32.65 3.14 15.27
C ASP A 41 32.52 4.41 16.14
N THR A 42 31.28 4.89 16.32
CA THR A 42 31.03 6.06 17.18
C THR A 42 31.22 5.71 18.65
N ASN A 43 30.65 4.60 19.08
CA ASN A 43 30.72 4.17 20.48
C ASN A 43 32.18 3.84 20.84
N LEU A 44 32.96 3.27 19.91
CA LEU A 44 34.39 3.07 20.06
C LEU A 44 35.15 4.40 20.22
N ALA A 45 34.80 5.42 19.43
CA ALA A 45 35.41 6.75 19.56
C ALA A 45 35.04 7.42 20.90
N PHE A 46 33.80 7.29 21.37
CA PHE A 46 33.40 7.77 22.70
C PHE A 46 34.13 7.01 23.80
N ALA A 47 34.24 5.69 23.68
CA ALA A 47 34.98 4.86 24.63
C ALA A 47 36.47 5.21 24.69
N GLU A 48 37.09 5.60 23.57
CA GLU A 48 38.47 6.10 23.54
C GLU A 48 38.59 7.45 24.28
N LEU A 49 37.69 8.40 24.02
CA LEU A 49 37.67 9.69 24.70
C LEU A 49 37.47 9.58 26.21
N ILE A 50 36.61 8.66 26.66
CA ILE A 50 36.38 8.41 28.09
C ILE A 50 37.65 7.84 28.72
N ARG A 51 38.29 6.84 28.09
CA ARG A 51 39.55 6.26 28.58
C ARG A 51 40.68 7.28 28.66
N ASP A 52 40.82 8.14 27.64
CA ASP A 52 41.80 9.22 27.65
C ASP A 52 41.56 10.20 28.79
N HIS A 53 40.29 10.47 29.12
CA HIS A 53 39.92 11.33 30.24
C HIS A 53 40.23 10.69 31.61
N GLU A 54 39.90 9.40 31.77
CA GLU A 54 40.25 8.61 32.96
C GLU A 54 41.76 8.64 33.21
N LEU A 55 42.56 8.42 32.16
CA LEU A 55 44.02 8.49 32.21
C LEU A 55 44.53 9.89 32.55
N ALA A 56 43.97 10.94 31.91
CA ALA A 56 44.43 12.31 32.10
C ALA A 56 44.07 12.88 33.49
N LYS A 57 43.02 12.36 34.13
CA LYS A 57 42.53 12.82 35.44
C LYS A 57 42.83 11.87 36.59
N ASP A 58 43.43 10.72 36.31
CA ASP A 58 43.67 9.64 37.26
C ASP A 58 42.38 9.25 38.02
N ILE A 59 41.27 9.15 37.28
CA ILE A 59 39.97 8.73 37.79
C ILE A 59 39.53 7.45 37.09
N LYS A 60 38.71 6.64 37.76
CA LYS A 60 38.02 5.50 37.15
C LYS A 60 36.52 5.65 37.32
N PHE A 61 35.79 5.64 36.21
CA PHE A 61 34.34 5.64 36.24
C PHE A 61 33.81 4.24 36.57
N THR A 62 32.70 4.17 37.30
CA THR A 62 31.94 2.92 37.42
C THR A 62 31.25 2.59 36.08
N PRO A 63 30.82 1.34 35.84
CA PRO A 63 30.08 0.97 34.62
C PRO A 63 28.83 1.85 34.38
N GLU A 64 28.11 2.21 35.44
CA GLU A 64 26.93 3.07 35.37
C GLU A 64 27.31 4.51 34.96
N GLN A 65 28.42 5.04 35.51
CA GLN A 65 28.93 6.35 35.14
C GLN A 65 29.42 6.37 33.69
N TRP A 66 30.05 5.29 33.23
CA TRP A 66 30.45 5.10 31.84
C TRP A 66 29.28 5.27 30.88
N HIS A 67 28.18 4.55 31.16
CA HIS A 67 26.98 4.63 30.35
C HIS A 67 26.36 6.03 30.36
N GLN A 68 26.27 6.68 31.52
CA GLN A 68 25.77 8.06 31.62
C GLN A 68 26.63 9.06 30.85
N VAL A 69 27.96 8.90 30.85
CA VAL A 69 28.86 9.76 30.09
C VAL A 69 28.67 9.53 28.58
N GLU A 70 28.56 8.28 28.14
CA GLU A 70 28.29 7.95 26.73
C GLU A 70 26.97 8.54 26.24
N GLU A 71 25.88 8.41 27.02
CA GLU A 71 24.58 9.01 26.71
C GLU A 71 24.64 10.53 26.66
N ARG A 72 25.32 11.17 27.64
CA ARG A 72 25.49 12.63 27.66
C ARG A 72 26.31 13.11 26.48
N MET A 73 27.43 12.47 26.15
CA MET A 73 28.26 12.82 25.00
C MET A 73 27.46 12.72 23.71
N THR A 74 26.70 11.63 23.55
CA THR A 74 25.76 11.46 22.44
C THR A 74 24.80 12.64 22.38
N SER A 75 24.19 13.01 23.51
CA SER A 75 23.23 14.11 23.61
C SER A 75 23.81 15.47 23.24
N PHE A 76 24.96 15.82 23.83
CA PHE A 76 25.67 17.06 23.57
C PHE A 76 26.07 17.19 22.09
N CYS A 77 26.62 16.13 21.49
CA CYS A 77 27.05 16.16 20.10
C CYS A 77 25.89 16.50 19.14
N TRP A 78 24.71 15.89 19.30
CA TRP A 78 23.60 16.20 18.39
C TRP A 78 23.01 17.59 18.63
N HIS A 79 22.97 18.07 19.87
CA HIS A 79 22.59 19.46 20.18
C HIS A 79 23.57 20.47 19.56
N CYS A 80 24.87 20.20 19.62
CA CYS A 80 25.90 21.04 18.98
C CYS A 80 25.71 21.10 17.46
N ILE A 81 25.48 19.96 16.81
CA ILE A 81 25.21 19.92 15.36
C ILE A 81 23.97 20.76 15.04
N LYS A 82 22.87 20.55 15.77
CA LYS A 82 21.62 21.29 15.57
C LYS A 82 21.83 22.80 15.69
N ASN A 83 22.44 23.26 16.78
CA ASN A 83 22.71 24.69 16.99
C ASN A 83 23.67 25.27 15.95
N SER A 84 24.65 24.48 15.49
CA SER A 84 25.56 24.90 14.43
C SER A 84 24.84 25.06 13.09
N CYS A 85 23.91 24.17 12.75
CA CYS A 85 23.10 24.29 11.54
C CYS A 85 22.24 25.57 11.58
N SER A 86 21.60 25.84 12.72
CA SER A 86 20.81 27.07 12.92
C SER A 86 21.66 28.34 12.88
N LEU A 87 22.89 28.29 13.41
CA LEU A 87 23.83 29.41 13.33
C LEU A 87 24.24 29.68 11.87
N LEU A 88 24.60 28.64 11.12
CA LEU A 88 24.96 28.76 9.70
C LEU A 88 23.81 29.33 8.87
N GLU A 89 22.58 28.90 9.15
CA GLU A 89 21.37 29.48 8.57
C GLU A 89 21.23 30.97 8.86
N LEU A 90 21.40 31.37 10.12
CA LEU A 90 21.31 32.77 10.53
C LEU A 90 22.39 33.62 9.86
N VAL A 91 23.62 33.13 9.78
CA VAL A 91 24.74 33.81 9.12
C VAL A 91 24.41 34.06 7.65
N ALA A 92 23.98 33.04 6.90
CA ALA A 92 23.59 33.20 5.50
C ALA A 92 22.41 34.17 5.32
N ALA A 93 21.41 34.10 6.21
CA ALA A 93 20.23 34.96 6.15
C ALA A 93 20.57 36.44 6.43
N VAL A 94 21.43 36.71 7.41
CA VAL A 94 21.83 38.09 7.77
C VAL A 94 22.71 38.69 6.68
N SER A 95 23.63 37.92 6.09
CA SER A 95 24.54 38.41 5.05
C SER A 95 23.87 38.76 3.73
N LEU A 96 22.67 38.22 3.47
CA LEU A 96 21.94 38.42 2.21
C LEU A 96 20.73 39.34 2.34
N LYS A 97 20.33 39.72 3.55
CA LYS A 97 19.23 40.65 3.80
C LYS A 97 19.73 42.09 3.75
N ASP A 98 18.94 42.96 3.13
CA ASP A 98 19.16 44.41 3.11
C ASP A 98 18.79 45.03 4.48
N ASN A 99 19.63 44.75 5.48
CA ASN A 99 19.42 45.17 6.87
C ASN A 99 20.22 46.43 7.22
N GLY A 100 20.83 47.12 6.25
CA GLY A 100 21.72 48.27 6.49
C GLY A 100 23.03 47.92 7.23
N ILE A 101 23.33 46.62 7.43
CA ILE A 101 24.55 46.12 8.07
C ILE A 101 25.38 45.39 7.01
N SER A 102 26.53 45.97 6.64
CA SER A 102 27.42 45.43 5.60
C SER A 102 28.37 44.34 6.13
N TYR A 103 27.84 43.14 6.42
CA TYR A 103 28.68 41.93 6.48
C TYR A 103 28.45 41.12 5.20
N THR A 104 29.02 41.59 4.09
CA THR A 104 28.93 40.90 2.80
C THR A 104 29.87 39.69 2.82
N ILE A 105 29.29 38.51 2.99
CA ILE A 105 29.96 37.24 2.73
C ILE A 105 29.95 37.02 1.22
N ASP A 106 31.06 36.52 0.66
CA ASP A 106 31.16 36.23 -0.77
C ASP A 106 30.37 34.97 -1.17
N GLY A 107 30.21 34.78 -2.48
CA GLY A 107 29.47 33.64 -3.02
C GLY A 107 30.08 32.28 -2.65
N GLU A 108 31.40 32.21 -2.49
CA GLU A 108 32.12 31.00 -2.11
C GLU A 108 31.86 30.62 -0.65
N ALA A 109 31.92 31.55 0.29
CA ALA A 109 31.60 31.24 1.69
C ALA A 109 30.11 30.89 1.88
N LEU A 110 29.20 31.46 1.08
CA LEU A 110 27.80 31.02 1.04
C LEU A 110 27.65 29.59 0.49
N TYR A 111 28.45 29.22 -0.51
CA TYR A 111 28.51 27.85 -0.99
C TYR A 111 29.07 26.91 0.08
N ASP A 112 30.13 27.30 0.80
CA ASP A 112 30.72 26.52 1.88
C ASP A 112 29.75 26.30 3.05
N ILE A 113 28.95 27.32 3.39
CA ILE A 113 27.87 27.18 4.37
C ILE A 113 26.88 26.09 3.91
N ALA A 114 26.41 26.18 2.68
CA ALA A 114 25.45 25.22 2.14
C ALA A 114 26.06 23.81 2.01
N ASP A 115 27.31 23.68 1.53
CA ASP A 115 28.02 22.39 1.42
C ASP A 115 28.29 21.78 2.81
N THR A 116 28.52 22.60 3.84
CA THR A 116 28.64 22.13 5.23
C THR A 116 27.32 21.50 5.71
N LEU A 117 26.18 22.13 5.43
CA LEU A 117 24.87 21.54 5.73
C LEU A 117 24.64 20.24 4.94
N VAL A 118 25.03 20.19 3.66
CA VAL A 118 25.00 18.96 2.86
C VAL A 118 25.88 17.87 3.47
N ALA A 119 27.07 18.22 3.95
CA ALA A 119 27.99 17.30 4.61
C ALA A 119 27.40 16.74 5.92
N VAL A 120 26.67 17.55 6.69
CA VAL A 120 25.94 17.07 7.87
C VAL A 120 24.83 16.10 7.48
N MET A 121 24.01 16.42 6.48
CA MET A 121 22.90 15.55 6.05
C MET A 121 23.38 14.20 5.52
N THR A 122 24.50 14.17 4.79
CA THR A 122 25.05 12.95 4.18
C THR A 122 26.02 12.21 5.11
N GLY A 123 26.60 12.91 6.09
CA GLY A 123 27.60 12.40 7.01
C GLY A 123 27.11 12.08 8.41
N CYS A 124 25.84 12.37 8.75
CA CYS A 124 25.23 12.07 10.05
C CYS A 124 24.25 10.88 9.96
N ARG A 125 24.02 10.19 11.09
CA ARG A 125 22.99 9.13 11.21
C ARG A 125 21.84 9.46 12.17
N HIS A 126 21.97 10.50 12.98
CA HIS A 126 20.94 10.83 13.96
C HIS A 126 19.76 11.50 13.27
N ARG A 127 18.59 10.85 13.27
CA ARG A 127 17.41 11.32 12.54
C ARG A 127 17.04 12.76 12.87
N GLY A 128 16.97 13.12 14.16
CA GLY A 128 16.64 14.48 14.58
C GLY A 128 17.68 15.54 14.17
N ALA A 129 18.95 15.16 14.02
CA ALA A 129 19.98 16.09 13.55
C ALA A 129 19.88 16.30 12.04
N ILE A 130 19.59 15.23 11.28
CA ILE A 130 19.37 15.29 9.84
C ILE A 130 18.11 16.13 9.54
N GLU A 131 17.01 15.92 10.27
CA GLU A 131 15.77 16.69 10.10
C GLU A 131 15.97 18.17 10.45
N SER A 132 16.67 18.49 11.53
CA SER A 132 16.97 19.89 11.86
C SER A 132 17.90 20.54 10.83
N CYS A 133 18.90 19.81 10.33
CA CYS A 133 19.77 20.30 9.25
C CYS A 133 19.01 20.48 7.93
N CYS A 134 18.02 19.63 7.65
CA CYS A 134 17.14 19.73 6.49
C CYS A 134 16.35 21.04 6.50
N GLU A 135 15.83 21.45 7.67
CA GLU A 135 15.11 22.72 7.83
C GLU A 135 16.02 23.93 7.57
N SER A 136 17.23 23.92 8.15
CA SER A 136 18.22 24.99 7.93
C SER A 136 18.70 25.05 6.49
N LEU A 137 18.97 23.91 5.85
CA LEU A 137 19.36 23.87 4.44
C LEU A 137 18.25 24.43 3.54
N ARG A 138 17.00 24.04 3.78
CA ARG A 138 15.84 24.57 3.02
C ARG A 138 15.76 26.10 3.14
N SER A 139 15.92 26.63 4.35
CA SER A 139 15.90 28.08 4.63
C SER A 139 17.04 28.81 3.93
N VAL A 140 18.28 28.31 4.06
CA VAL A 140 19.45 28.85 3.34
C VAL A 140 19.22 28.84 1.84
N CYS A 141 18.79 27.71 1.27
CA CYS A 141 18.53 27.61 -0.17
C CYS A 141 17.46 28.59 -0.64
N HIS A 142 16.43 28.86 0.17
CA HIS A 142 15.40 29.84 -0.12
C HIS A 142 15.95 31.26 -0.23
N VAL A 143 16.83 31.65 0.72
CA VAL A 143 17.48 32.96 0.69
C VAL A 143 18.42 33.07 -0.51
N LEU A 144 19.23 32.04 -0.77
CA LEU A 144 20.15 31.99 -1.92
C LEU A 144 19.39 32.11 -3.24
N SER A 145 18.34 31.29 -3.43
CA SER A 145 17.52 31.26 -4.65
C SER A 145 16.80 32.59 -4.91
N SER A 146 16.44 33.31 -3.85
CA SER A 146 15.77 34.61 -3.94
C SER A 146 16.72 35.75 -4.34
N ASN A 147 18.03 35.58 -4.17
CA ASN A 147 19.03 36.60 -4.46
C ASN A 147 19.01 37.04 -5.95
N ALA A 148 19.37 38.31 -6.19
CA ALA A 148 19.43 38.88 -7.54
C ALA A 148 20.63 38.38 -8.36
N SER A 149 21.74 38.04 -7.71
CA SER A 149 22.92 37.47 -8.35
C SER A 149 22.62 36.06 -8.87
N THR A 150 22.89 35.84 -10.16
CA THR A 150 22.74 34.53 -10.82
C THR A 150 23.73 33.50 -10.27
N GLU A 151 24.90 33.94 -9.81
CA GLU A 151 25.90 33.08 -9.18
C GLU A 151 25.40 32.51 -7.84
N ILE A 152 24.90 33.38 -6.97
CA ILE A 152 24.39 33.00 -5.64
C ILE A 152 23.10 32.20 -5.77
N SER A 153 22.17 32.66 -6.61
CA SER A 153 20.90 31.95 -6.84
C SER A 153 21.07 30.61 -7.56
N GLY A 154 22.22 30.38 -8.21
CA GLY A 154 22.60 29.10 -8.82
C GLY A 154 23.15 28.06 -7.84
N ILE A 155 23.54 28.44 -6.61
CA ILE A 155 24.13 27.52 -5.62
C ILE A 155 23.23 26.30 -5.33
N PRO A 156 21.92 26.44 -5.03
CA PRO A 156 21.06 25.29 -4.74
C PRO A 156 21.01 24.26 -5.88
N PHE A 157 20.95 24.73 -7.13
CA PHE A 157 20.92 23.86 -8.30
C PHE A 157 22.26 23.13 -8.53
N ARG A 158 23.40 23.79 -8.26
CA ARG A 158 24.72 23.14 -8.28
C ARG A 158 24.80 22.02 -7.24
N LEU A 159 24.33 22.28 -6.02
CA LEU A 159 24.29 21.26 -4.95
C LEU A 159 23.37 20.10 -5.30
N LEU A 160 22.21 20.38 -5.90
CA LEU A 160 21.27 19.36 -6.38
C LEU A 160 21.92 18.44 -7.43
N LYS A 161 22.60 19.01 -8.43
CA LYS A 161 23.33 18.25 -9.45
C LYS A 161 24.42 17.38 -8.82
N ASN A 162 25.20 17.93 -7.89
CA ASN A 162 26.25 17.20 -7.20
C ASN A 162 25.67 16.04 -6.37
N ALA A 163 24.60 16.29 -5.61
CA ALA A 163 23.93 15.27 -4.81
C ALA A 163 23.35 14.14 -5.67
N LEU A 164 22.72 14.47 -6.80
CA LEU A 164 22.20 13.49 -7.75
C LEU A 164 23.32 12.68 -8.42
N SER A 165 24.39 13.33 -8.90
CA SER A 165 25.53 12.65 -9.51
C SER A 165 26.26 11.68 -8.54
N SER A 166 26.13 11.92 -7.23
CA SER A 166 26.66 10.99 -6.23
C SER A 166 25.89 9.65 -6.20
N LEU A 167 24.68 9.56 -6.76
CA LEU A 167 23.94 8.30 -6.89
C LEU A 167 24.62 7.33 -7.86
N THR A 168 25.13 7.83 -8.99
CA THR A 168 25.71 7.02 -10.08
C THR A 168 27.18 6.67 -9.81
N LEU A 169 27.93 7.53 -9.13
CA LEU A 169 29.37 7.37 -8.89
C LEU A 169 29.72 6.46 -7.69
N ARG A 170 28.74 5.84 -7.02
CA ARG A 170 28.98 5.07 -5.80
C ARG A 170 29.38 3.62 -6.09
N SER A 171 30.48 3.19 -5.45
CA SER A 171 31.00 1.82 -5.52
C SER A 171 30.10 0.80 -4.82
N LYS A 172 30.04 -0.43 -5.35
CA LYS A 172 29.12 -1.56 -5.04
C LYS A 172 29.23 -2.13 -3.59
N SER A 173 29.81 -1.42 -2.62
CA SER A 173 30.22 -1.95 -1.31
C SER A 173 29.56 -1.29 -0.09
N SER A 174 28.53 -0.46 -0.26
CA SER A 174 27.81 0.14 0.88
C SER A 174 26.55 -0.61 1.26
N SER A 175 26.27 -0.65 2.57
CA SER A 175 25.17 -1.42 3.16
C SER A 175 23.89 -0.59 3.40
N VAL A 176 22.76 -1.29 3.23
CA VAL A 176 21.33 -0.92 3.38
C VAL A 176 20.97 0.15 4.43
N THR A 177 21.57 0.14 5.63
CA THR A 177 21.14 0.99 6.75
C THR A 177 21.99 2.25 6.95
N ARG A 178 23.04 2.46 6.16
CA ARG A 178 24.13 3.40 6.53
C ARG A 178 24.11 4.77 5.84
N ARG A 179 23.44 4.95 4.70
CA ARG A 179 23.64 6.15 3.84
C ARG A 179 22.38 6.75 3.18
N SER A 180 21.26 6.04 3.21
CA SER A 180 20.02 6.40 2.51
C SER A 180 19.05 7.27 3.32
N ALA A 181 19.28 7.47 4.62
CA ALA A 181 18.37 8.28 5.45
C ALA A 181 18.43 9.79 5.11
N GLY A 182 19.60 10.27 4.71
CA GLY A 182 19.87 11.69 4.51
C GLY A 182 19.64 12.18 3.08
N LEU A 183 19.94 11.36 2.06
CA LEU A 183 19.90 11.79 0.67
C LEU A 183 18.47 12.12 0.16
N PRO A 184 17.43 11.30 0.43
CA PRO A 184 16.05 11.67 0.10
C PRO A 184 15.62 12.99 0.74
N LEU A 185 16.00 13.23 2.00
CA LEU A 185 15.73 14.49 2.68
C LEU A 185 16.53 15.66 2.08
N LEU A 186 17.79 15.43 1.70
CA LEU A 186 18.66 16.43 1.09
C LEU A 186 18.08 16.92 -0.24
N ILE A 187 17.76 16.00 -1.16
CA ILE A 187 17.18 16.35 -2.46
C ILE A 187 15.85 17.08 -2.27
N ARG A 188 15.02 16.59 -1.35
CA ARG A 188 13.77 17.26 -0.98
C ARG A 188 14.03 18.68 -0.46
N ALA A 189 14.96 18.89 0.46
CA ALA A 189 15.26 20.19 1.05
C ALA A 189 15.75 21.21 0.01
N LEU A 190 16.61 20.77 -0.91
CA LEU A 190 17.12 21.58 -2.01
C LEU A 190 15.97 22.04 -2.91
N LEU A 191 15.08 21.12 -3.31
CA LEU A 191 13.92 21.44 -4.14
C LEU A 191 12.91 22.35 -3.42
N GLU A 192 12.64 22.10 -2.13
CA GLU A 192 11.75 22.93 -1.31
C GLU A 192 12.31 24.33 -1.07
N GLY A 193 13.63 24.47 -1.06
CA GLY A 193 14.33 25.74 -0.95
C GLY A 193 14.41 26.52 -2.27
N GLU A 194 14.09 25.94 -3.42
CA GLU A 194 14.13 26.69 -4.68
C GLU A 194 12.92 27.61 -4.84
N ALA A 195 13.16 28.92 -4.83
CA ALA A 195 12.11 29.93 -4.98
C ALA A 195 11.78 30.23 -6.45
N LYS A 196 12.80 30.30 -7.32
CA LYS A 196 12.64 30.76 -8.73
C LYS A 196 12.53 29.62 -9.74
N ASN A 197 13.37 28.58 -9.60
CA ASN A 197 13.62 27.59 -10.67
C ASN A 197 13.12 26.18 -10.36
N VAL A 198 12.27 26.01 -9.34
CA VAL A 198 11.82 24.70 -8.84
C VAL A 198 11.26 23.78 -9.92
N LYS A 199 10.60 24.31 -10.95
CA LYS A 199 10.09 23.50 -12.09
C LYS A 199 11.20 22.87 -12.90
N GLN A 200 12.26 23.63 -13.20
CA GLN A 200 13.41 23.14 -13.97
C GLN A 200 14.20 22.14 -13.13
N SER A 201 14.44 22.45 -11.86
CA SER A 201 15.17 21.57 -10.93
C SER A 201 14.43 20.27 -10.64
N MET A 202 13.09 20.31 -10.53
CA MET A 202 12.26 19.09 -10.45
C MET A 202 12.36 18.26 -11.73
N THR A 203 12.27 18.89 -12.90
CA THR A 203 12.38 18.18 -14.19
C THR A 203 13.72 17.46 -14.29
N TRP A 204 14.83 18.17 -14.02
CA TRP A 204 16.17 17.59 -13.98
C TRP A 204 16.27 16.43 -12.98
N THR A 205 15.68 16.58 -11.80
CA THR A 205 15.67 15.54 -10.77
C THR A 205 14.96 14.28 -11.27
N VAL A 206 13.75 14.42 -11.82
CA VAL A 206 12.98 13.28 -12.33
C VAL A 206 13.68 12.61 -13.51
N ASP A 207 14.28 13.38 -14.42
CA ASP A 207 15.02 12.85 -15.57
C ASP A 207 16.26 12.05 -15.12
N HIS A 208 17.04 12.61 -14.20
CA HIS A 208 18.23 11.94 -13.67
C HIS A 208 17.87 10.65 -12.92
N LEU A 209 16.88 10.70 -12.03
CA LEU A 209 16.43 9.53 -11.28
C LEU A 209 15.82 8.46 -12.20
N SER A 210 15.11 8.85 -13.25
CA SER A 210 14.61 7.91 -14.26
C SER A 210 15.72 7.19 -15.00
N CYS A 211 16.85 7.86 -15.28
CA CYS A 211 18.03 7.21 -15.86
C CYS A 211 18.57 6.14 -14.91
N VAL A 212 18.82 6.52 -13.65
CA VAL A 212 19.34 5.62 -12.62
C VAL A 212 18.45 4.40 -12.41
N ILE A 213 17.11 4.57 -12.40
CA ILE A 213 16.16 3.46 -12.22
C ILE A 213 16.21 2.46 -13.38
N ARG A 214 16.42 2.94 -14.61
CA ARG A 214 16.39 2.13 -15.84
C ARG A 214 17.74 1.57 -16.24
N GLU A 215 18.83 2.00 -15.60
CA GLU A 215 20.16 1.44 -15.82
C GLU A 215 20.18 -0.06 -15.46
N CYS A 216 20.63 -0.89 -16.42
CA CYS A 216 20.83 -2.32 -16.20
C CYS A 216 21.98 -2.53 -15.20
N SER A 217 21.67 -2.92 -13.96
CA SER A 217 22.67 -3.40 -13.03
C SER A 217 22.99 -4.88 -13.31
N GLU A 218 24.28 -5.20 -13.44
CA GLU A 218 24.74 -6.57 -13.37
C GLU A 218 24.35 -7.18 -12.02
N GLN A 219 23.91 -8.43 -12.03
CA GLN A 219 23.56 -9.18 -10.84
C GLN A 219 24.75 -9.16 -9.86
N PRO A 220 24.58 -8.71 -8.60
CA PRO A 220 25.65 -8.80 -7.62
C PRO A 220 26.11 -10.26 -7.51
N SER A 221 27.37 -10.53 -7.82
CA SER A 221 27.94 -11.86 -7.72
C SER A 221 27.97 -12.26 -6.23
N GLY A 222 27.10 -13.19 -5.84
CA GLY A 222 27.01 -13.70 -4.47
C GLY A 222 25.66 -13.40 -3.81
N SER A 223 25.27 -14.23 -2.84
CA SER A 223 24.02 -14.17 -2.07
C SER A 223 23.90 -12.95 -1.15
N ALA A 224 24.51 -11.81 -1.51
CA ALA A 224 24.52 -10.61 -0.71
C ALA A 224 23.23 -9.83 -0.91
N THR A 225 22.18 -10.19 -0.17
CA THR A 225 20.96 -9.42 0.07
C THR A 225 21.20 -8.05 0.74
N THR A 226 22.45 -7.61 0.88
CA THR A 226 22.90 -6.45 1.67
C THR A 226 23.56 -5.34 0.84
N VAL A 227 23.63 -5.47 -0.49
CA VAL A 227 24.25 -4.45 -1.37
C VAL A 227 23.21 -3.40 -1.78
N ASP A 228 23.54 -2.13 -1.56
CA ASP A 228 22.74 -0.99 -2.01
C ASP A 228 22.69 -0.92 -3.54
N LEU A 229 21.49 -0.95 -4.11
CA LEU A 229 21.27 -0.69 -5.53
C LEU A 229 20.92 0.80 -5.74
N PRO A 230 21.62 1.52 -6.64
CA PRO A 230 21.29 2.91 -6.97
C PRO A 230 19.82 3.11 -7.35
N GLN A 231 19.20 2.12 -7.99
CA GLN A 231 17.77 2.11 -8.33
C GLN A 231 16.89 2.24 -7.09
N ALA A 232 17.16 1.48 -6.03
CA ALA A 232 16.37 1.52 -4.79
C ALA A 232 16.49 2.89 -4.10
N GLU A 233 17.69 3.47 -4.12
CA GLU A 233 17.90 4.81 -3.58
C GLU A 233 17.17 5.89 -4.38
N ALA A 234 17.23 5.81 -5.71
CA ALA A 234 16.51 6.74 -6.58
C ALA A 234 15.00 6.71 -6.31
N LEU A 235 14.43 5.53 -6.09
CA LEU A 235 13.02 5.35 -5.73
C LEU A 235 12.72 5.98 -4.35
N HIS A 236 13.59 5.83 -3.35
CA HIS A 236 13.42 6.50 -2.05
C HIS A 236 13.51 8.02 -2.14
N VAL A 237 14.39 8.57 -2.99
CA VAL A 237 14.44 10.01 -3.26
C VAL A 237 13.09 10.49 -3.82
N LEU A 238 12.53 9.77 -4.79
CA LEU A 238 11.19 10.08 -5.33
C LEU A 238 10.10 9.99 -4.27
N CYS A 239 10.16 9.01 -3.36
CA CYS A 239 9.23 8.92 -2.23
C CYS A 239 9.24 10.18 -1.36
N ALA A 240 10.41 10.76 -1.10
CA ALA A 240 10.55 11.97 -0.28
C ALA A 240 10.12 13.26 -1.02
N VAL A 241 10.31 13.32 -2.34
CA VAL A 241 9.98 14.48 -3.18
C VAL A 241 8.49 14.55 -3.56
N ILE A 242 7.91 13.42 -3.96
CA ILE A 242 6.46 13.14 -3.77
C ILE A 242 6.25 13.11 -2.25
N SER A 243 5.13 12.84 -1.60
CA SER A 243 4.99 13.07 -0.12
C SER A 243 5.16 14.52 0.39
N SER A 244 6.12 15.33 -0.08
CA SER A 244 6.20 16.77 0.21
C SER A 244 4.93 17.47 -0.23
N ALA A 245 4.38 18.30 0.66
CA ALA A 245 3.19 19.10 0.41
C ALA A 245 3.52 20.39 -0.36
N SER A 246 4.64 21.03 -0.03
CA SER A 246 5.09 22.27 -0.69
C SER A 246 5.45 22.06 -2.16
N LEU A 247 5.96 20.88 -2.52
CA LEU A 247 6.27 20.53 -3.91
C LEU A 247 5.06 20.04 -4.71
N GLY A 248 3.87 19.95 -4.09
CA GLY A 248 2.65 19.39 -4.68
C GLY A 248 2.36 19.85 -6.12
N PRO A 249 2.23 21.18 -6.39
CA PRO A 249 1.92 21.69 -7.72
C PRO A 249 2.95 21.29 -8.79
N VAL A 250 4.23 21.24 -8.43
CA VAL A 250 5.33 20.92 -9.35
C VAL A 250 5.38 19.42 -9.61
N VAL A 251 5.20 18.61 -8.55
CA VAL A 251 5.15 17.14 -8.64
C VAL A 251 4.02 16.67 -9.55
N MET A 252 2.86 17.34 -9.56
CA MET A 252 1.73 16.96 -10.43
C MET A 252 2.09 16.88 -11.91
N MET A 253 3.04 17.70 -12.38
CA MET A 253 3.49 17.71 -13.78
C MET A 253 4.27 16.44 -14.16
N HIS A 254 4.81 15.72 -13.18
CA HIS A 254 5.68 14.57 -13.40
C HIS A 254 5.05 13.23 -13.00
N LEU A 255 3.92 13.23 -12.26
CA LEU A 255 3.34 12.01 -11.68
C LEU A 255 3.07 10.90 -12.71
N GLY A 256 2.64 11.23 -13.93
CA GLY A 256 2.43 10.23 -14.98
C GLY A 256 3.70 9.45 -15.31
N ARG A 257 4.81 10.18 -15.55
CA ARG A 257 6.13 9.60 -15.78
C ARG A 257 6.63 8.81 -14.57
N VAL A 258 6.41 9.36 -13.36
CA VAL A 258 6.79 8.66 -12.12
C VAL A 258 6.09 7.32 -11.97
N LEU A 259 4.79 7.30 -12.24
CA LEU A 259 4.01 6.08 -12.11
C LEU A 259 4.51 4.99 -13.09
N GLN A 260 4.91 5.35 -14.31
CA GLN A 260 5.45 4.39 -15.28
C GLN A 260 6.72 3.71 -14.76
N PHE A 261 7.74 4.47 -14.37
CA PHE A 261 8.98 3.85 -13.87
C PHE A 261 8.80 3.17 -12.51
N CYS A 262 7.79 3.55 -11.72
CA CYS A 262 7.41 2.83 -10.51
C CYS A 262 6.95 1.40 -10.86
N PHE A 263 6.08 1.26 -11.86
CA PHE A 263 5.63 -0.05 -12.35
C PHE A 263 6.76 -0.85 -13.02
N GLU A 264 7.67 -0.20 -13.76
CA GLU A 264 8.88 -0.86 -14.28
C GLU A 264 9.74 -1.41 -13.14
N ALA A 265 9.94 -0.63 -12.06
CA ALA A 265 10.71 -1.05 -10.90
C ALA A 265 10.01 -2.15 -10.06
N LEU A 266 8.68 -2.17 -10.03
CA LEU A 266 7.90 -3.27 -9.41
C LEU A 266 8.11 -4.61 -10.14
N ALA A 267 8.45 -4.57 -11.42
CA ALA A 267 8.82 -5.75 -12.22
C ALA A 267 10.30 -6.15 -12.08
N SER A 268 11.10 -5.42 -11.29
CA SER A 268 12.53 -5.68 -11.13
C SER A 268 12.80 -7.10 -10.59
N PRO A 269 13.83 -7.81 -11.07
CA PRO A 269 14.25 -9.09 -10.49
C PRO A 269 14.81 -8.94 -9.06
N PHE A 270 15.26 -7.73 -8.68
CA PHE A 270 15.85 -7.46 -7.38
C PHE A 270 14.79 -7.07 -6.34
N TRP A 271 14.73 -7.84 -5.25
CA TRP A 271 13.77 -7.60 -4.16
C TRP A 271 13.87 -6.19 -3.56
N ILE A 272 15.09 -5.67 -3.36
CA ILE A 272 15.30 -4.33 -2.76
C ILE A 272 14.71 -3.21 -3.63
N VAL A 273 14.77 -3.35 -4.96
CA VAL A 273 14.17 -2.41 -5.91
C VAL A 273 12.65 -2.52 -5.87
N ARG A 274 12.10 -3.75 -5.88
CA ARG A 274 10.64 -3.96 -5.76
C ARG A 274 10.08 -3.37 -4.45
N ASN A 275 10.79 -3.53 -3.34
CA ASN A 275 10.37 -2.99 -2.04
C ASN A 275 10.36 -1.45 -2.04
N ALA A 276 11.40 -0.81 -2.60
CA ALA A 276 11.43 0.64 -2.75
C ALA A 276 10.33 1.14 -3.70
N ALA A 277 10.08 0.42 -4.79
CA ALA A 277 9.00 0.72 -5.73
C ALA A 277 7.62 0.56 -5.11
N HIS A 278 7.41 -0.43 -4.23
CA HIS A 278 6.17 -0.59 -3.49
C HIS A 278 5.89 0.61 -2.56
N GLN A 279 6.92 1.14 -1.89
CA GLN A 279 6.79 2.38 -1.11
C GLN A 279 6.44 3.58 -2.01
N LEU A 280 7.09 3.68 -3.18
CA LEU A 280 6.80 4.72 -4.16
C LEU A 280 5.37 4.63 -4.70
N TYR A 281 4.87 3.42 -4.96
CA TYR A 281 3.48 3.17 -5.35
C TYR A 281 2.51 3.69 -4.28
N GLY A 282 2.78 3.38 -3.00
CA GLY A 282 1.96 3.83 -1.87
C GLY A 282 1.81 5.35 -1.74
N VAL A 283 2.78 6.13 -2.20
CA VAL A 283 2.70 7.61 -2.19
C VAL A 283 2.25 8.22 -3.52
N THR A 284 2.50 7.53 -4.64
CA THR A 284 2.23 8.04 -6.00
C THR A 284 0.81 7.71 -6.45
N ALA A 285 0.35 6.48 -6.25
CA ALA A 285 -0.96 6.03 -6.72
C ALA A 285 -2.13 6.84 -6.13
N PRO A 286 -2.19 7.11 -4.80
CA PRO A 286 -3.26 7.93 -4.24
C PRO A 286 -3.29 9.37 -4.81
N ARG A 287 -2.11 9.96 -5.09
CA ARG A 287 -2.02 11.31 -5.67
C ARG A 287 -2.49 11.37 -7.13
N VAL A 288 -2.20 10.34 -7.93
CA VAL A 288 -2.68 10.23 -9.31
C VAL A 288 -4.20 10.04 -9.33
N LEU A 289 -4.70 9.13 -8.49
CA LEU A 289 -6.12 8.78 -8.40
C LEU A 289 -6.99 9.85 -7.71
N GLY A 290 -6.38 10.83 -7.05
CA GLY A 290 -7.09 11.87 -6.29
C GLY A 290 -7.70 11.37 -4.97
N LEU A 291 -7.22 10.24 -4.44
CA LEU A 291 -7.79 9.60 -3.25
C LEU A 291 -7.35 10.32 -1.97
N LYS A 292 -8.31 10.68 -1.11
CA LYS A 292 -8.04 11.17 0.26
C LYS A 292 -7.48 10.02 1.12
N LYS A 293 -6.59 10.35 2.06
CA LYS A 293 -5.83 9.40 2.90
C LYS A 293 -6.65 8.59 3.92
N THR A 294 -7.97 8.71 3.96
CA THR A 294 -8.80 8.00 4.93
C THR A 294 -8.93 6.52 4.54
N ARG A 295 -8.62 5.67 5.53
CA ARG A 295 -8.32 4.23 5.40
C ARG A 295 -9.59 3.36 5.35
N GLU A 296 -10.76 3.96 5.17
CA GLU A 296 -12.05 3.29 5.22
C GLU A 296 -12.70 3.35 3.84
N GLU A 297 -12.85 2.15 3.27
CA GLU A 297 -13.66 1.78 2.11
C GLU A 297 -14.01 2.88 1.09
N PHE A 298 -13.35 2.76 -0.07
CA PHE A 298 -13.43 3.58 -1.28
C PHE A 298 -14.83 3.62 -1.92
N VAL A 299 -15.81 4.22 -1.26
CA VAL A 299 -17.12 4.56 -1.82
C VAL A 299 -17.18 6.07 -2.03
N GLY A 300 -17.50 6.50 -3.28
CA GLY A 300 -17.91 7.83 -3.76
C GLY A 300 -17.45 9.07 -2.97
N HIS A 301 -16.70 10.02 -3.53
CA HIS A 301 -17.18 10.95 -4.57
C HIS A 301 -16.04 11.58 -5.40
N ASP A 302 -14.77 11.34 -5.05
CA ASP A 302 -13.60 12.01 -5.65
C ASP A 302 -12.79 11.09 -6.61
N ALA A 303 -13.23 9.85 -6.86
CA ALA A 303 -12.48 8.89 -7.67
C ALA A 303 -12.47 9.28 -9.17
N LEU A 304 -11.30 9.08 -9.80
CA LEU A 304 -11.04 9.34 -11.22
C LEU A 304 -11.62 8.22 -12.10
N SER A 305 -12.22 8.55 -13.26
CA SER A 305 -12.55 7.52 -14.26
C SER A 305 -11.33 7.19 -15.13
N ALA A 306 -11.36 6.08 -15.88
CA ALA A 306 -10.30 5.76 -16.83
C ALA A 306 -10.13 6.85 -17.91
N LEU A 307 -11.23 7.47 -18.36
CA LEU A 307 -11.17 8.54 -19.35
C LEU A 307 -10.53 9.81 -18.77
N ASP A 308 -10.89 10.20 -17.54
CA ASP A 308 -10.28 11.35 -16.86
C ASP A 308 -8.79 11.12 -16.59
N LEU A 309 -8.42 9.89 -16.23
CA LEU A 309 -7.02 9.48 -16.05
C LEU A 309 -6.22 9.69 -17.33
N PHE A 310 -6.70 9.19 -18.46
CA PHE A 310 -5.97 9.29 -19.72
C PHE A 310 -6.02 10.68 -20.33
N ALA A 311 -7.04 11.49 -20.03
CA ALA A 311 -7.06 12.91 -20.38
C ALA A 311 -5.98 13.68 -19.60
N ARG A 312 -5.82 13.36 -18.32
CA ARG A 312 -4.84 14.02 -17.44
C ARG A 312 -3.41 13.51 -17.63
N PHE A 313 -3.24 12.23 -17.92
CA PHE A 313 -1.95 11.55 -18.08
C PHE A 313 -1.97 10.66 -19.34
N PRO A 314 -1.86 11.25 -20.54
CA PRO A 314 -2.03 10.52 -21.81
C PRO A 314 -1.09 9.31 -21.98
N ASP A 315 0.17 9.45 -21.55
CA ASP A 315 1.19 8.41 -21.70
C ASP A 315 0.88 7.13 -20.90
N LEU A 316 0.02 7.22 -19.87
CA LEU A 316 -0.39 6.05 -19.09
C LEU A 316 -1.29 5.09 -19.87
N ARG A 317 -1.99 5.60 -20.90
CA ARG A 317 -2.93 4.79 -21.69
C ARG A 317 -2.22 3.64 -22.41
N ALA A 318 -1.21 3.97 -23.22
CA ALA A 318 -0.43 2.97 -23.95
C ALA A 318 0.32 2.05 -22.96
N PHE A 319 0.89 2.64 -21.91
CA PHE A 319 1.62 1.92 -20.88
C PHE A 319 0.78 0.83 -20.19
N PHE A 320 -0.40 1.17 -19.69
CA PHE A 320 -1.25 0.18 -19.00
C PHE A 320 -1.77 -0.88 -19.96
N LEU A 321 -2.09 -0.53 -21.20
CA LEU A 321 -2.54 -1.50 -22.18
C LEU A 321 -1.44 -2.51 -22.52
N ASP A 322 -0.21 -2.04 -22.72
CA ASP A 322 0.96 -2.91 -22.92
C ASP A 322 1.19 -3.86 -21.73
N LYS A 323 1.15 -3.33 -20.50
CA LYS A 323 1.27 -4.15 -19.28
C LYS A 323 0.18 -5.20 -19.17
N LEU A 324 -1.06 -4.87 -19.49
CA LEU A 324 -2.15 -5.84 -19.47
C LEU A 324 -2.05 -6.88 -20.61
N ALA A 325 -1.49 -6.52 -21.77
CA ALA A 325 -1.36 -7.42 -22.91
C ALA A 325 -0.17 -8.39 -22.77
N CYS A 326 0.94 -7.95 -22.18
CA CYS A 326 2.18 -8.73 -22.09
C CYS A 326 2.20 -9.74 -20.93
N SER A 327 1.39 -9.54 -19.88
CA SER A 327 1.41 -10.40 -18.69
C SER A 327 0.61 -11.70 -18.88
N ASN A 328 1.13 -12.65 -19.66
CA ASN A 328 0.54 -14.01 -19.75
C ASN A 328 0.77 -14.88 -18.49
N VAL A 329 1.45 -14.32 -17.47
CA VAL A 329 1.86 -15.00 -16.23
C VAL A 329 1.42 -14.15 -15.04
N ASP A 330 1.14 -14.80 -13.91
CA ASP A 330 0.80 -14.17 -12.63
C ASP A 330 2.01 -13.38 -12.04
N SER A 331 2.38 -12.27 -12.67
CA SER A 331 3.51 -11.45 -12.29
C SER A 331 3.16 -10.47 -11.16
N HIS A 332 4.18 -10.08 -10.38
CA HIS A 332 3.99 -9.17 -9.25
C HIS A 332 3.60 -7.75 -9.70
N ASP A 333 4.10 -7.28 -10.85
CA ASP A 333 3.74 -5.97 -11.41
C ASP A 333 2.29 -5.94 -11.93
N LEU A 334 1.78 -7.06 -12.48
CA LEU A 334 0.37 -7.17 -12.88
C LEU A 334 -0.58 -6.96 -11.70
N TYR A 335 -0.20 -7.42 -10.49
CA TYR A 335 -0.97 -7.18 -9.27
C TYR A 335 -1.19 -5.69 -9.04
N PHE A 336 -0.13 -4.88 -9.11
CA PHE A 336 -0.25 -3.45 -8.89
C PHE A 336 -0.99 -2.74 -10.04
N VAL A 337 -0.84 -3.23 -11.28
CA VAL A 337 -1.58 -2.68 -12.42
C VAL A 337 -3.07 -2.88 -12.22
N LEU A 338 -3.50 -4.10 -11.90
CA LEU A 338 -4.91 -4.39 -11.63
C LEU A 338 -5.39 -3.70 -10.36
N ASP A 339 -4.59 -3.65 -9.29
CA ASP A 339 -4.93 -2.91 -8.06
C ASP A 339 -5.19 -1.43 -8.36
N PHE A 340 -4.31 -0.77 -9.12
CA PHE A 340 -4.46 0.62 -9.51
C PHE A 340 -5.73 0.83 -10.35
N LEU A 341 -5.92 0.04 -11.41
CA LEU A 341 -7.05 0.16 -12.31
C LEU A 341 -8.39 -0.15 -11.62
N SER A 342 -8.39 -1.06 -10.65
CA SER A 342 -9.58 -1.45 -9.88
C SER A 342 -10.12 -0.36 -8.94
N ARG A 343 -9.35 0.73 -8.75
CA ARG A 343 -9.72 1.88 -7.92
C ARG A 343 -10.34 3.01 -8.74
N LEU A 344 -10.42 2.85 -10.07
CA LEU A 344 -11.10 3.80 -10.94
C LEU A 344 -12.61 3.63 -10.86
N LYS A 345 -13.36 4.73 -11.06
CA LYS A 345 -14.82 4.67 -11.20
C LYS A 345 -15.22 4.35 -12.65
N PRO A 346 -16.41 3.75 -12.86
CA PRO A 346 -16.95 3.59 -14.20
C PRO A 346 -17.04 4.94 -14.95
N PRO A 347 -16.81 4.94 -16.27
CA PRO A 347 -16.94 6.14 -17.10
C PRO A 347 -18.39 6.67 -17.10
N ALA A 348 -18.54 7.99 -17.18
CA ALA A 348 -19.85 8.60 -17.42
C ALA A 348 -20.33 8.28 -18.85
N SER A 349 -21.66 8.21 -19.05
CA SER A 349 -22.40 7.56 -20.15
C SER A 349 -22.21 8.11 -21.58
N ASN A 350 -21.00 8.50 -22.00
CA ASN A 350 -20.71 8.96 -23.36
C ASN A 350 -20.14 7.83 -24.24
N GLN A 351 -20.93 7.35 -25.21
CA GLN A 351 -20.63 6.16 -26.03
C GLN A 351 -19.37 6.30 -26.91
N GLN A 352 -19.02 7.51 -27.37
CA GLN A 352 -17.91 7.69 -28.33
C GLN A 352 -16.53 7.52 -27.68
N HIS A 353 -16.32 8.05 -26.47
CA HIS A 353 -15.02 7.98 -25.78
C HIS A 353 -14.68 6.57 -25.27
N LEU A 354 -15.68 5.72 -25.29
CA LEU A 354 -15.74 4.47 -24.59
C LEU A 354 -15.39 3.28 -25.48
N GLU A 355 -15.66 3.36 -26.78
CA GLU A 355 -15.04 2.48 -27.78
C GLU A 355 -13.52 2.40 -27.58
N SER A 356 -12.95 3.52 -27.14
CA SER A 356 -11.53 3.63 -26.83
C SER A 356 -11.08 2.77 -25.63
N LEU A 357 -12.00 2.34 -24.75
CA LEU A 357 -11.71 1.46 -23.60
C LEU A 357 -11.88 -0.04 -23.91
N LYS A 358 -12.46 -0.42 -25.06
CA LYS A 358 -12.63 -1.83 -25.44
C LYS A 358 -11.33 -2.66 -25.39
N PRO A 359 -10.16 -2.15 -25.82
CA PRO A 359 -8.91 -2.89 -25.69
C PRO A 359 -8.58 -3.26 -24.23
N PHE A 360 -8.83 -2.34 -23.29
CA PHE A 360 -8.63 -2.60 -21.85
C PHE A 360 -9.57 -3.69 -21.36
N GLN A 361 -10.86 -3.60 -21.70
CA GLN A 361 -11.84 -4.61 -21.32
C GLN A 361 -11.42 -6.00 -21.81
N GLN A 362 -10.95 -6.11 -23.06
CA GLN A 362 -10.49 -7.38 -23.61
C GLN A 362 -9.27 -7.93 -22.85
N CYS A 363 -8.26 -7.10 -22.59
CA CYS A 363 -7.09 -7.53 -21.84
C CYS A 363 -7.45 -7.92 -20.39
N ILE A 364 -8.31 -7.16 -19.70
CA ILE A 364 -8.79 -7.48 -18.35
C ILE A 364 -9.52 -8.84 -18.34
N ARG A 365 -10.37 -9.11 -19.34
CA ARG A 365 -11.08 -10.39 -19.47
C ARG A 365 -10.13 -11.57 -19.65
N ASN A 366 -8.97 -11.39 -20.27
CA ASN A 366 -7.96 -12.46 -20.38
C ASN A 366 -7.46 -12.88 -18.99
N HIS A 367 -7.35 -11.94 -18.05
CA HIS A 367 -6.85 -12.17 -16.67
C HIS A 367 -7.86 -12.79 -15.69
N LEU A 368 -9.14 -12.92 -16.07
CA LEU A 368 -10.13 -13.62 -15.23
C LEU A 368 -9.77 -15.09 -14.98
N GLY A 369 -8.94 -15.68 -15.84
CA GLY A 369 -8.47 -17.07 -15.73
C GLY A 369 -7.14 -17.28 -14.98
N CYS A 370 -6.51 -16.22 -14.45
CA CYS A 370 -5.22 -16.26 -13.73
C CYS A 370 -5.17 -17.35 -12.64
N ARG A 371 -3.99 -17.89 -12.28
CA ARG A 371 -3.91 -18.91 -11.20
C ARG A 371 -3.88 -18.26 -9.82
N SER A 372 -3.35 -17.05 -9.71
CA SER A 372 -3.39 -16.23 -8.51
C SER A 372 -4.81 -15.76 -8.22
N TRP A 373 -5.31 -16.15 -7.04
CA TRP A 373 -6.62 -15.73 -6.52
C TRP A 373 -6.76 -14.20 -6.47
N ASN A 374 -5.75 -13.51 -5.94
CA ASN A 374 -5.78 -12.05 -5.80
C ASN A 374 -5.84 -11.34 -7.16
N LEU A 375 -5.09 -11.82 -8.15
CA LEU A 375 -5.14 -11.24 -9.50
C LEU A 375 -6.52 -11.40 -10.14
N ARG A 376 -7.14 -12.58 -9.99
CA ARG A 376 -8.49 -12.82 -10.51
C ARG A 376 -9.52 -11.89 -9.88
N LEU A 377 -9.49 -11.71 -8.57
CA LEU A 377 -10.42 -10.81 -7.88
C LEU A 377 -10.20 -9.35 -8.29
N LEU A 378 -8.95 -8.92 -8.45
CA LEU A 378 -8.64 -7.57 -8.95
C LEU A 378 -9.08 -7.39 -10.41
N ALA A 379 -8.89 -8.39 -11.28
CA ALA A 379 -9.38 -8.36 -12.65
C ALA A 379 -10.91 -8.27 -12.69
N ALA A 380 -11.61 -9.08 -11.89
CA ALA A 380 -13.05 -9.02 -11.73
C ALA A 380 -13.52 -7.64 -11.23
N LYS A 381 -12.82 -7.03 -10.28
CA LYS A 381 -13.07 -5.67 -9.82
C LYS A 381 -12.86 -4.62 -10.92
N CYS A 382 -11.82 -4.77 -11.75
CA CYS A 382 -11.55 -3.87 -12.86
C CYS A 382 -12.69 -3.89 -13.90
N ILE A 383 -13.42 -4.99 -14.05
CA ILE A 383 -14.61 -5.01 -14.93
C ILE A 383 -15.57 -3.89 -14.55
N SER A 384 -15.83 -3.65 -13.26
CA SER A 384 -16.69 -2.55 -12.80
C SER A 384 -16.14 -1.16 -13.10
N SER A 385 -14.82 -0.99 -13.11
CA SER A 385 -14.16 0.29 -13.42
C SER A 385 -14.19 0.63 -14.91
N PHE A 386 -14.35 -0.38 -15.77
CA PHE A 386 -14.35 -0.24 -17.23
C PHE A 386 -15.70 -0.61 -17.86
N CYS A 387 -16.70 -0.99 -17.07
CA CYS A 387 -18.04 -1.30 -17.55
C CYS A 387 -18.83 -0.04 -17.86
N LEU A 388 -19.86 -0.21 -18.69
CA LEU A 388 -20.70 0.89 -19.15
C LEU A 388 -22.11 0.84 -18.63
N SER A 389 -22.68 -0.32 -18.90
CA SER A 389 -23.98 -0.73 -18.48
C SER A 389 -23.71 -1.91 -17.59
N ALA A 390 -23.97 -1.73 -16.30
CA ALA A 390 -23.87 -2.82 -15.34
C ALA A 390 -24.77 -3.99 -15.79
N PHE A 391 -25.96 -3.68 -16.31
CA PHE A 391 -26.87 -4.66 -16.89
C PHE A 391 -26.23 -5.45 -18.03
N ASP A 392 -25.74 -4.78 -19.10
CA ASP A 392 -25.20 -5.48 -20.28
C ASP A 392 -23.96 -6.30 -19.91
N GLU A 393 -23.10 -5.76 -19.05
CA GLU A 393 -21.88 -6.47 -18.63
C GLU A 393 -22.21 -7.70 -17.79
N VAL A 394 -23.19 -7.62 -16.86
CA VAL A 394 -23.67 -8.79 -16.10
C VAL A 394 -24.24 -9.84 -17.05
N VAL A 395 -25.10 -9.45 -18.00
CA VAL A 395 -25.68 -10.36 -19.00
C VAL A 395 -24.59 -11.08 -19.80
N VAL A 396 -23.57 -10.35 -20.27
CA VAL A 396 -22.43 -10.94 -21.01
C VAL A 396 -21.64 -11.92 -20.13
N LEU A 397 -21.34 -11.56 -18.88
CA LEU A 397 -20.60 -12.44 -17.97
C LEU A 397 -21.36 -13.74 -17.69
N LEU A 398 -22.65 -13.64 -17.38
CA LEU A 398 -23.50 -14.80 -17.08
C LEU A 398 -23.75 -15.67 -18.31
N THR A 399 -23.94 -15.06 -19.49
CA THR A 399 -24.07 -15.79 -20.76
C THR A 399 -22.82 -16.60 -21.06
N ASN A 400 -21.63 -16.02 -20.91
CA ASN A 400 -20.36 -16.73 -21.10
C ASN A 400 -20.20 -17.92 -20.15
N VAL A 401 -20.60 -17.77 -18.88
CA VAL A 401 -20.59 -18.87 -17.91
C VAL A 401 -21.56 -19.97 -18.35
N ALA A 402 -22.80 -19.61 -18.65
CA ALA A 402 -23.84 -20.52 -19.11
C ALA A 402 -23.43 -21.33 -20.35
N GLU A 403 -22.85 -20.67 -21.34
CA GLU A 403 -22.43 -21.30 -22.60
C GLU A 403 -21.21 -22.19 -22.44
N SER A 404 -20.32 -21.86 -21.51
CA SER A 404 -19.13 -22.67 -21.26
C SER A 404 -19.46 -24.08 -20.76
N LYS A 405 -20.58 -24.28 -20.05
CA LYS A 405 -20.99 -25.57 -19.45
C LYS A 405 -19.84 -26.33 -18.75
N GLY A 406 -18.97 -25.58 -18.06
CA GLY A 406 -17.80 -26.15 -17.37
C GLY A 406 -16.57 -26.41 -18.25
N ALA A 407 -16.58 -26.07 -19.54
CA ALA A 407 -15.42 -26.16 -20.43
C ALA A 407 -14.33 -25.13 -20.11
N HIS A 408 -14.70 -24.00 -19.49
CA HIS A 408 -13.73 -23.02 -19.00
C HIS A 408 -13.08 -23.48 -17.70
N SER A 409 -11.89 -22.95 -17.41
CA SER A 409 -11.23 -23.19 -16.12
C SER A 409 -12.12 -22.70 -14.97
N HIS A 410 -12.16 -23.46 -13.87
CA HIS A 410 -12.92 -23.06 -12.68
C HIS A 410 -12.55 -21.66 -12.19
N ASN A 411 -11.27 -21.27 -12.36
CA ASN A 411 -10.74 -19.95 -12.09
C ASN A 411 -11.48 -18.85 -12.86
N ARG A 412 -11.67 -19.03 -14.16
CA ARG A 412 -12.39 -18.09 -15.02
C ARG A 412 -13.86 -18.02 -14.65
N THR A 413 -14.51 -19.17 -14.48
CA THR A 413 -15.92 -19.25 -14.07
C THR A 413 -16.17 -18.51 -12.76
N HIS A 414 -15.33 -18.77 -11.76
CA HIS A 414 -15.38 -18.08 -10.46
C HIS A 414 -15.23 -16.57 -10.63
N ALA A 415 -14.21 -16.10 -11.36
CA ALA A 415 -13.97 -14.67 -11.53
C ALA A 415 -15.10 -13.96 -12.31
N GLN A 416 -15.73 -14.64 -13.26
CA GLN A 416 -16.89 -14.10 -14.00
C GLN A 416 -18.12 -13.95 -13.11
N LEU A 417 -18.44 -14.97 -12.29
CA LEU A 417 -19.54 -14.90 -11.33
C LEU A 417 -19.26 -13.82 -10.27
N HIS A 418 -18.03 -13.76 -9.75
CA HIS A 418 -17.62 -12.72 -8.80
C HIS A 418 -17.77 -11.31 -9.38
N ALA A 419 -17.36 -11.10 -10.64
CA ALA A 419 -17.55 -9.82 -11.33
C ALA A 419 -19.03 -9.47 -11.48
N ALA A 420 -19.88 -10.43 -11.84
CA ALA A 420 -21.33 -10.23 -11.97
C ALA A 420 -21.97 -9.88 -10.62
N ASN A 421 -21.69 -10.64 -9.56
CA ASN A 421 -22.17 -10.36 -8.21
C ASN A 421 -21.76 -8.96 -7.74
N ARG A 422 -20.50 -8.58 -7.95
CA ARG A 422 -20.02 -7.26 -7.56
C ARG A 422 -20.71 -6.13 -8.32
N LEU A 423 -20.96 -6.31 -9.62
CA LEU A 423 -21.69 -5.34 -10.43
C LEU A 423 -23.12 -5.15 -9.93
N LEU A 424 -23.82 -6.24 -9.59
CA LEU A 424 -25.16 -6.19 -9.00
C LEU A 424 -25.17 -5.50 -7.64
N MET A 425 -24.24 -5.85 -6.74
CA MET A 425 -24.10 -5.23 -5.42
C MET A 425 -23.89 -3.71 -5.50
N ASN A 426 -23.06 -3.26 -6.45
CA ASN A 426 -22.76 -1.84 -6.65
C ASN A 426 -23.85 -1.08 -7.43
N ASN A 427 -24.73 -1.77 -8.15
CA ASN A 427 -25.75 -1.19 -9.03
C ASN A 427 -27.12 -1.83 -8.76
N ARG A 428 -27.67 -1.61 -7.56
CA ARG A 428 -28.94 -2.22 -7.13
C ARG A 428 -30.12 -1.93 -8.07
N ASN A 429 -30.06 -0.81 -8.78
CA ASN A 429 -31.07 -0.39 -9.76
C ASN A 429 -31.20 -1.35 -10.96
N CYS A 430 -30.18 -2.13 -11.31
CA CYS A 430 -30.25 -3.06 -12.44
C CYS A 430 -30.65 -4.49 -12.05
N ILE A 431 -30.81 -4.79 -10.75
CA ILE A 431 -31.10 -6.16 -10.28
C ILE A 431 -32.43 -6.67 -10.86
N GLN A 432 -33.47 -5.82 -10.90
CA GLN A 432 -34.79 -6.17 -11.46
C GLN A 432 -34.70 -6.59 -12.92
N ASP A 433 -34.02 -5.77 -13.74
CA ASP A 433 -33.87 -6.04 -15.16
C ASP A 433 -33.07 -7.32 -15.40
N VAL A 434 -31.99 -7.55 -14.64
CA VAL A 434 -31.20 -8.78 -14.71
C VAL A 434 -32.03 -9.99 -14.27
N ALA A 435 -32.82 -9.88 -13.20
CA ALA A 435 -33.68 -10.96 -12.71
C ALA A 435 -34.74 -11.34 -13.75
N LYS A 436 -35.35 -10.36 -14.41
CA LYS A 436 -36.29 -10.58 -15.52
C LYS A 436 -35.61 -11.29 -16.69
N TRP A 437 -34.46 -10.79 -17.16
CA TRP A 437 -33.67 -11.44 -18.21
C TRP A 437 -33.28 -12.88 -17.83
N PHE A 438 -32.91 -13.09 -16.58
CA PHE A 438 -32.53 -14.39 -16.06
C PHE A 438 -33.70 -15.38 -16.11
N GLN A 439 -34.93 -14.95 -15.83
CA GLN A 439 -36.13 -15.77 -15.98
C GLN A 439 -36.45 -16.05 -17.46
N ASP A 440 -36.48 -15.01 -18.29
CA ASP A 440 -36.81 -15.09 -19.71
C ASP A 440 -35.86 -16.03 -20.49
N THR A 441 -34.62 -16.16 -20.03
CA THR A 441 -33.59 -17.00 -20.68
C THR A 441 -33.39 -18.37 -20.04
N ALA A 442 -34.28 -18.78 -19.13
CA ALA A 442 -34.14 -20.00 -18.33
C ALA A 442 -32.78 -20.09 -17.63
N GLY A 443 -32.32 -18.98 -17.06
CA GLY A 443 -30.98 -18.78 -16.52
C GLY A 443 -30.60 -19.81 -15.45
N TYR A 444 -31.54 -20.23 -14.60
CA TYR A 444 -31.28 -21.28 -13.62
C TYR A 444 -30.87 -22.60 -14.28
N ASN A 445 -31.63 -23.06 -15.29
CA ASN A 445 -31.30 -24.29 -16.01
C ASN A 445 -29.95 -24.21 -16.73
N ARG A 446 -29.56 -23.00 -17.15
CA ARG A 446 -28.28 -22.74 -17.82
C ARG A 446 -27.09 -22.64 -16.86
N LEU A 447 -27.31 -22.30 -15.59
CA LEU A 447 -26.25 -22.11 -14.59
C LEU A 447 -26.22 -23.18 -13.49
N SER A 448 -27.24 -24.02 -13.36
CA SER A 448 -27.35 -25.03 -12.29
C SER A 448 -26.19 -26.02 -12.28
N TRP A 449 -25.54 -26.28 -13.42
CA TRP A 449 -24.32 -27.08 -13.49
C TRP A 449 -23.19 -26.55 -12.59
N ALA A 450 -23.14 -25.22 -12.35
CA ALA A 450 -22.13 -24.58 -11.52
C ALA A 450 -22.24 -25.00 -10.04
N LEU A 451 -23.42 -25.43 -9.57
CA LEU A 451 -23.63 -26.00 -8.24
C LEU A 451 -22.87 -27.32 -8.02
N SER A 452 -22.48 -28.00 -9.11
CA SER A 452 -21.66 -29.21 -9.06
C SER A 452 -20.16 -28.94 -9.20
N SER A 453 -19.75 -27.68 -9.37
CA SER A 453 -18.36 -27.26 -9.59
C SER A 453 -17.53 -27.27 -8.29
N ASN A 454 -16.39 -26.59 -8.25
CA ASN A 454 -15.62 -26.39 -7.03
C ASN A 454 -16.34 -25.45 -6.04
N PHE A 455 -15.96 -25.50 -4.76
CA PHE A 455 -16.63 -24.74 -3.70
C PHE A 455 -16.70 -23.22 -3.95
N PHE A 456 -15.66 -22.62 -4.52
CA PHE A 456 -15.65 -21.18 -4.81
C PHE A 456 -16.67 -20.79 -5.88
N VAL A 457 -16.79 -21.58 -6.96
CA VAL A 457 -17.81 -21.37 -7.99
C VAL A 457 -19.22 -21.57 -7.42
N ARG A 458 -19.39 -22.57 -6.54
CA ARG A 458 -20.67 -22.83 -5.88
C ARG A 458 -21.12 -21.65 -5.02
N VAL A 459 -20.23 -21.10 -4.21
CA VAL A 459 -20.51 -19.92 -3.38
C VAL A 459 -20.98 -18.75 -4.26
N GLU A 460 -20.21 -18.42 -5.30
CA GLU A 460 -20.54 -17.29 -6.18
C GLU A 460 -21.85 -17.47 -6.95
N VAL A 461 -22.21 -18.70 -7.38
CA VAL A 461 -23.50 -18.92 -8.07
C VAL A 461 -24.68 -18.84 -7.09
N VAL A 462 -24.51 -19.24 -5.83
CA VAL A 462 -25.54 -19.05 -4.81
C VAL A 462 -25.70 -17.58 -4.46
N ASP A 463 -24.62 -16.80 -4.40
CA ASP A 463 -24.66 -15.34 -4.21
C ASP A 463 -25.43 -14.64 -5.32
N LEU A 464 -25.27 -15.12 -6.54
CA LEU A 464 -26.03 -14.63 -7.68
C LEU A 464 -27.51 -14.96 -7.51
N PHE A 465 -27.85 -16.22 -7.20
CA PHE A 465 -29.22 -16.64 -7.01
C PHE A 465 -29.92 -15.89 -5.87
N ASP A 466 -29.23 -15.67 -4.75
CA ASP A 466 -29.69 -14.88 -3.61
C ASP A 466 -30.06 -13.46 -4.07
N GLN A 467 -29.17 -12.78 -4.79
CA GLN A 467 -29.41 -11.42 -5.29
C GLN A 467 -30.54 -11.32 -6.31
N LEU A 468 -30.74 -12.34 -7.16
CA LEU A 468 -31.81 -12.35 -8.16
C LEU A 468 -33.16 -12.84 -7.60
N SER A 469 -33.16 -13.51 -6.45
CA SER A 469 -34.36 -14.10 -5.85
C SER A 469 -35.27 -13.11 -5.13
N SER A 470 -34.75 -11.92 -4.76
CA SER A 470 -35.47 -10.97 -3.92
C SER A 470 -36.67 -10.29 -4.61
N GLU A 471 -36.78 -10.32 -5.94
CA GLU A 471 -37.76 -9.51 -6.69
C GLU A 471 -38.40 -10.21 -7.91
N GLY A 472 -38.45 -11.55 -7.92
CA GLY A 472 -38.97 -12.34 -9.06
C GLY A 472 -40.03 -13.39 -8.71
N ASP A 473 -41.09 -13.48 -9.53
CA ASP A 473 -42.30 -14.31 -9.32
C ASP A 473 -42.12 -15.84 -9.53
N SER A 474 -41.03 -16.31 -10.16
CA SER A 474 -40.88 -17.75 -10.44
C SER A 474 -40.31 -18.53 -9.25
N ARG A 475 -41.16 -19.29 -8.56
CA ARG A 475 -40.82 -20.11 -7.38
C ARG A 475 -40.18 -21.47 -7.71
N GLU A 476 -40.35 -21.98 -8.93
CA GLU A 476 -40.05 -23.39 -9.25
C GLU A 476 -38.58 -23.77 -9.04
N TRP A 477 -37.63 -22.97 -9.56
CA TRP A 477 -36.21 -23.29 -9.42
C TRP A 477 -35.70 -23.04 -8.00
N GLN A 478 -36.31 -22.09 -7.29
CA GLN A 478 -35.97 -21.81 -5.88
C GLN A 478 -36.39 -22.97 -5.00
N ASP A 479 -37.57 -23.56 -5.24
CA ASP A 479 -38.06 -24.74 -4.54
C ASP A 479 -37.18 -25.97 -4.83
N SER A 480 -36.71 -26.12 -6.08
CA SER A 480 -35.76 -27.18 -6.45
C SER A 480 -34.41 -27.02 -5.73
N LEU A 481 -33.86 -25.80 -5.70
CA LEU A 481 -32.61 -25.49 -4.99
C LEU A 481 -32.76 -25.71 -3.48
N HIS A 482 -33.88 -25.28 -2.91
CA HIS A 482 -34.24 -25.47 -1.51
C HIS A 482 -34.27 -26.94 -1.13
N ALA A 483 -35.02 -27.76 -1.87
CA ALA A 483 -35.09 -29.20 -1.64
C ALA A 483 -33.70 -29.85 -1.73
N SER A 484 -32.87 -29.43 -2.69
CA SER A 484 -31.50 -29.92 -2.82
C SER A 484 -30.63 -29.57 -1.61
N PHE A 485 -30.74 -28.35 -1.07
CA PHE A 485 -29.96 -27.91 0.08
C PHE A 485 -30.44 -28.56 1.38
N MET A 486 -31.75 -28.69 1.58
CA MET A 486 -32.33 -29.41 2.72
C MET A 486 -31.90 -30.89 2.74
N LEU A 487 -31.81 -31.52 1.57
CA LEU A 487 -31.30 -32.89 1.46
C LEU A 487 -29.79 -32.98 1.71
N ASP A 488 -29.04 -31.92 1.43
CA ASP A 488 -27.59 -31.87 1.65
C ASP A 488 -27.24 -31.70 3.13
N ILE A 489 -27.95 -30.82 3.85
CA ILE A 489 -27.75 -30.62 5.30
C ILE A 489 -28.18 -31.84 6.12
N ALA A 490 -29.10 -32.67 5.59
CA ALA A 490 -29.52 -33.91 6.23
C ALA A 490 -28.46 -35.03 6.15
N LYS A 491 -27.42 -34.86 5.31
CA LYS A 491 -26.31 -35.82 5.24
C LYS A 491 -25.34 -35.60 6.39
N ARG A 492 -24.88 -36.70 7.00
CA ARG A 492 -23.86 -36.63 8.06
C ARG A 492 -22.58 -35.95 7.56
N PRO A 493 -21.96 -35.06 8.36
CA PRO A 493 -20.74 -34.36 7.97
C PRO A 493 -19.57 -35.34 7.82
N VAL A 494 -18.65 -35.01 6.92
CA VAL A 494 -17.41 -35.78 6.73
C VAL A 494 -16.46 -35.44 7.88
N ARG A 495 -15.82 -36.44 8.50
CA ARG A 495 -14.94 -36.29 9.69
C ARG A 495 -13.83 -35.23 9.60
N LYS A 496 -13.54 -34.68 8.41
CA LYS A 496 -12.56 -33.61 8.21
C LYS A 496 -13.05 -32.70 7.08
N GLU A 497 -13.73 -31.62 7.43
CA GLU A 497 -14.18 -30.61 6.48
C GLU A 497 -12.97 -29.84 5.94
N LEU A 498 -12.92 -29.69 4.61
CA LEU A 498 -11.93 -28.80 3.99
C LEU A 498 -12.39 -27.35 4.19
N PRO A 499 -11.48 -26.36 4.25
CA PRO A 499 -11.88 -24.96 4.40
C PRO A 499 -12.92 -24.48 3.37
N GLY A 500 -12.84 -24.98 2.13
CA GLY A 500 -13.84 -24.67 1.10
C GLY A 500 -15.21 -25.31 1.35
N ASP A 501 -15.27 -26.48 1.99
CA ASP A 501 -16.52 -27.14 2.36
C ASP A 501 -17.23 -26.36 3.47
N VAL A 502 -16.47 -25.88 4.46
CA VAL A 502 -16.99 -25.01 5.53
C VAL A 502 -17.61 -23.74 4.95
N ILE A 503 -16.88 -23.02 4.09
CA ILE A 503 -17.39 -21.78 3.45
C ILE A 503 -18.65 -22.06 2.62
N TRP A 504 -18.66 -23.16 1.88
CA TRP A 504 -19.82 -23.57 1.08
C TRP A 504 -21.04 -23.87 1.95
N ARG A 505 -20.87 -24.69 3.00
CA ARG A 505 -21.94 -25.01 3.96
C ARG A 505 -22.47 -23.75 4.61
N GLN A 506 -21.60 -22.90 5.13
CA GLN A 506 -22.00 -21.64 5.73
C GLN A 506 -22.87 -20.80 4.79
N ARG A 507 -22.51 -20.77 3.49
CA ARG A 507 -23.31 -20.03 2.51
C ARG A 507 -24.65 -20.68 2.19
N GLN A 508 -24.70 -22.01 2.06
CA GLN A 508 -25.97 -22.76 1.90
C GLN A 508 -26.91 -22.48 3.08
N ILE A 509 -26.41 -22.52 4.30
CA ILE A 509 -27.20 -22.30 5.52
C ILE A 509 -27.76 -20.88 5.58
N ARG A 510 -26.94 -19.85 5.29
CA ARG A 510 -27.45 -18.47 5.23
C ARG A 510 -28.57 -18.31 4.20
N TRP A 511 -28.45 -18.95 3.04
CA TRP A 511 -29.51 -18.91 2.02
C TRP A 511 -30.79 -19.60 2.51
N LEU A 512 -30.67 -20.78 3.12
CA LEU A 512 -31.81 -21.52 3.68
C LEU A 512 -32.51 -20.75 4.79
N LEU A 513 -31.77 -20.14 5.72
CA LEU A 513 -32.33 -19.41 6.86
C LEU A 513 -33.14 -18.18 6.44
N ARG A 514 -32.61 -17.37 5.51
CA ARG A 514 -33.34 -16.21 4.96
C ARG A 514 -34.62 -16.62 4.24
N ARG A 515 -34.62 -17.78 3.58
CA ARG A 515 -35.81 -18.35 2.94
C ARG A 515 -36.80 -18.87 3.99
N ALA A 516 -36.32 -19.63 4.98
CA ALA A 516 -37.12 -20.22 6.04
C ALA A 516 -37.85 -19.15 6.86
N GLU A 517 -37.18 -18.06 7.23
CA GLU A 517 -37.80 -16.92 7.94
C GLU A 517 -39.04 -16.39 7.22
N ARG A 518 -39.03 -16.35 5.87
CA ARG A 518 -40.11 -15.77 5.07
C ARG A 518 -41.19 -16.77 4.68
N LEU A 519 -40.82 -18.02 4.41
CA LEU A 519 -41.70 -18.99 3.75
C LEU A 519 -42.02 -20.21 4.61
N CYS A 520 -41.09 -20.69 5.45
CA CYS A 520 -41.27 -21.90 6.25
C CYS A 520 -40.46 -21.84 7.57
N PRO A 521 -40.91 -21.06 8.58
CA PRO A 521 -40.13 -20.84 9.80
C PRO A 521 -39.78 -22.12 10.58
N SER A 522 -40.57 -23.19 10.44
CA SER A 522 -40.28 -24.50 11.07
C SER A 522 -38.97 -25.14 10.59
N GLU A 523 -38.49 -24.80 9.39
CA GLU A 523 -37.22 -25.33 8.88
C GLU A 523 -36.01 -24.79 9.64
N ILE A 524 -36.12 -23.63 10.31
CA ILE A 524 -35.08 -23.09 11.19
C ILE A 524 -34.72 -24.11 12.27
N VAL A 525 -35.71 -24.78 12.86
CA VAL A 525 -35.50 -25.83 13.87
C VAL A 525 -34.71 -27.01 13.29
N THR A 526 -35.00 -27.37 12.03
CA THR A 526 -34.32 -28.46 11.33
C THR A 526 -32.85 -28.11 11.07
N ILE A 527 -32.58 -26.87 10.67
CA ILE A 527 -31.22 -26.36 10.43
C ILE A 527 -30.42 -26.30 11.73
N VAL A 528 -30.99 -25.76 12.81
CA VAL A 528 -30.34 -25.70 14.13
C VAL A 528 -30.04 -27.11 14.64
N ARG A 529 -30.96 -28.07 14.46
CA ARG A 529 -30.72 -29.47 14.81
C ARG A 529 -29.61 -30.10 13.98
N ALA A 530 -29.48 -29.78 12.69
CA ALA A 530 -28.33 -30.24 11.91
C ALA A 530 -27.01 -29.60 12.41
N GLY A 531 -27.07 -28.36 12.90
CA GLY A 531 -25.94 -27.65 13.52
C GLY A 531 -25.38 -28.34 14.76
N THR A 532 -26.19 -29.07 15.53
CA THR A 532 -25.69 -29.76 16.74
C THR A 532 -24.66 -30.84 16.42
N GLU A 533 -24.64 -31.34 15.17
CA GLU A 533 -23.67 -32.33 14.68
C GLU A 533 -22.60 -31.71 13.76
N CYS A 534 -22.69 -30.42 13.41
CA CYS A 534 -21.86 -29.77 12.39
C CYS A 534 -21.63 -28.27 12.67
N GLU A 535 -20.40 -27.92 13.05
CA GLU A 535 -20.00 -26.52 13.35
C GLU A 535 -20.24 -25.56 12.18
N ALA A 536 -19.92 -25.98 10.94
CA ALA A 536 -20.14 -25.18 9.73
C ALA A 536 -21.63 -24.85 9.47
N ILE A 537 -22.57 -25.52 10.15
CA ILE A 537 -24.00 -25.22 10.14
C ILE A 537 -24.40 -24.41 11.38
N MET A 538 -23.87 -24.74 12.56
CA MET A 538 -24.20 -24.06 13.81
C MET A 538 -23.79 -22.59 13.80
N GLU A 539 -22.55 -22.28 13.40
CA GLU A 539 -22.02 -20.92 13.36
C GLU A 539 -22.90 -19.93 12.58
N PRO A 540 -23.23 -20.16 11.29
CA PRO A 540 -24.09 -19.25 10.53
C PRO A 540 -25.55 -19.24 11.02
N ALA A 541 -26.01 -20.32 11.68
CA ALA A 541 -27.35 -20.36 12.27
C ALA A 541 -27.45 -19.45 13.50
N LEU A 542 -26.47 -19.50 14.40
CA LEU A 542 -26.43 -18.61 15.56
C LEU A 542 -26.26 -17.15 15.16
N ASP A 543 -25.35 -16.86 14.22
CA ASP A 543 -25.14 -15.52 13.64
C ASP A 543 -26.46 -14.93 13.08
N PHE A 544 -27.19 -15.72 12.29
CA PHE A 544 -28.50 -15.32 11.76
C PHE A 544 -29.54 -15.10 12.86
N LEU A 545 -29.64 -16.01 13.84
CA LEU A 545 -30.64 -15.91 14.90
C LEU A 545 -30.40 -14.69 15.78
N LEU A 546 -29.14 -14.43 16.18
CA LEU A 546 -28.75 -13.29 17.01
C LEU A 546 -28.91 -11.94 16.30
N HIS A 547 -28.56 -11.85 15.01
CA HIS A 547 -28.41 -10.55 14.34
C HIS A 547 -29.45 -10.24 13.26
N GLU A 548 -30.08 -11.25 12.66
CA GLU A 548 -31.09 -11.08 11.61
C GLU A 548 -32.51 -11.39 12.13
N ALA A 549 -32.71 -12.54 12.79
CA ALA A 549 -34.05 -13.01 13.18
C ALA A 549 -34.64 -12.31 14.42
N CYS A 550 -33.82 -11.78 15.34
CA CYS A 550 -34.29 -11.04 16.52
C CYS A 550 -34.77 -9.61 16.21
N ARG A 551 -34.91 -9.22 14.94
CA ARG A 551 -35.39 -7.90 14.54
C ARG A 551 -36.91 -7.78 14.64
N PRO A 552 -37.45 -6.59 14.97
CA PRO A 552 -38.90 -6.35 14.94
C PRO A 552 -39.47 -6.62 13.54
N GLY A 553 -40.45 -7.53 13.44
CA GLY A 553 -41.09 -7.91 12.17
C GLY A 553 -40.56 -9.18 11.51
N SER A 554 -39.72 -9.95 12.21
CA SER A 554 -39.34 -11.32 11.80
C SER A 554 -40.56 -12.25 11.66
N GLY A 555 -40.51 -13.14 10.66
CA GLY A 555 -41.56 -14.14 10.41
C GLY A 555 -41.53 -15.34 11.36
N VAL A 556 -40.59 -15.38 12.31
CA VAL A 556 -40.40 -16.51 13.23
C VAL A 556 -41.41 -16.47 14.37
N THR A 557 -42.22 -17.52 14.50
CA THR A 557 -43.25 -17.64 15.54
C THR A 557 -42.66 -18.02 16.89
N SER A 558 -43.38 -17.72 17.98
CA SER A 558 -42.98 -18.12 19.34
C SER A 558 -42.81 -19.63 19.47
N GLU A 559 -43.60 -20.44 18.75
CA GLU A 559 -43.47 -21.90 18.74
C GLU A 559 -42.12 -22.35 18.16
N VAL A 560 -41.67 -21.74 17.06
CA VAL A 560 -40.37 -22.02 16.46
C VAL A 560 -39.25 -21.64 17.42
N TRP A 561 -39.34 -20.48 18.06
CA TRP A 561 -38.36 -20.05 19.07
C TRP A 561 -38.29 -21.01 20.26
N CYS A 562 -39.41 -21.50 20.76
CA CYS A 562 -39.42 -22.52 21.81
C CYS A 562 -38.70 -23.80 21.37
N GLN A 563 -38.94 -24.27 20.14
CA GLN A 563 -38.28 -25.47 19.62
C GLN A 563 -36.78 -25.27 19.38
N VAL A 564 -36.36 -24.08 18.93
CA VAL A 564 -34.94 -23.70 18.83
C VAL A 564 -34.29 -23.72 20.21
N ALA A 565 -34.90 -23.09 21.21
CA ALA A 565 -34.39 -23.07 22.58
C ALA A 565 -34.23 -24.49 23.16
N VAL A 566 -35.23 -25.36 22.99
CA VAL A 566 -35.16 -26.76 23.42
C VAL A 566 -34.00 -27.50 22.73
N THR A 567 -33.80 -27.27 21.43
CA THR A 567 -32.71 -27.91 20.67
C THR A 567 -31.34 -27.44 21.16
N LEU A 568 -31.19 -26.14 21.45
CA LEU A 568 -29.95 -25.55 21.94
C LEU A 568 -29.62 -25.98 23.37
N VAL A 569 -30.61 -26.07 24.27
CA VAL A 569 -30.41 -26.62 25.62
C VAL A 569 -29.94 -28.07 25.54
N ALA A 570 -30.58 -28.89 24.70
CA ALA A 570 -30.15 -30.27 24.50
C ALA A 570 -28.72 -30.38 23.95
N TYR A 571 -28.29 -29.45 23.10
CA TYR A 571 -26.92 -29.36 22.60
C TYR A 571 -25.92 -29.03 23.72
N LEU A 572 -26.27 -28.16 24.68
CA LEU A 572 -25.44 -27.87 25.84
C LEU A 572 -25.29 -29.06 26.79
N ASP A 573 -26.28 -29.95 26.84
CA ASP A 573 -26.30 -31.15 27.69
C ASP A 573 -25.57 -32.38 27.09
N CYS A 574 -25.00 -32.25 25.89
CA CYS A 574 -24.35 -33.36 25.17
C CYS A 574 -22.95 -33.73 25.72
N GLY A 575 -22.89 -34.47 26.83
CA GLY A 575 -21.70 -35.25 27.23
C GLY A 575 -20.50 -34.46 27.78
N PRO A 576 -19.34 -35.11 27.98
CA PRO A 576 -18.19 -34.52 28.70
C PRO A 576 -17.32 -33.54 27.89
N GLU A 577 -17.56 -33.39 26.59
CA GLU A 577 -16.85 -32.44 25.73
C GLU A 577 -17.61 -31.11 25.71
N GLN A 578 -16.93 -29.99 25.96
CA GLN A 578 -17.57 -28.68 25.92
C GLN A 578 -18.02 -28.33 24.49
N PRO A 579 -19.27 -27.88 24.28
CA PRO A 579 -19.73 -27.43 22.98
C PRO A 579 -18.92 -26.22 22.50
N VAL A 580 -18.57 -26.20 21.21
CA VAL A 580 -17.68 -25.19 20.61
C VAL A 580 -18.27 -23.78 20.64
N HIS A 581 -19.59 -23.64 20.47
CA HIS A 581 -20.30 -22.35 20.41
C HIS A 581 -21.05 -22.01 21.71
N LEU A 582 -20.50 -22.38 22.87
CA LEU A 582 -21.17 -22.20 24.17
C LEU A 582 -21.59 -20.75 24.43
N ALA A 583 -20.72 -19.78 24.12
CA ALA A 583 -20.97 -18.36 24.39
C ALA A 583 -22.15 -17.81 23.57
N GLU A 584 -22.14 -18.05 22.25
CA GLU A 584 -23.18 -17.58 21.33
C GLU A 584 -24.53 -18.23 21.61
N VAL A 585 -24.53 -19.51 22.01
CA VAL A 585 -25.76 -20.21 22.43
C VAL A 585 -26.33 -19.61 23.71
N LEU A 586 -25.51 -19.34 24.72
CA LEU A 586 -25.96 -18.72 25.96
C LEU A 586 -26.47 -17.29 25.72
N GLU A 587 -25.79 -16.52 24.88
CA GLU A 587 -26.24 -15.17 24.50
C GLU A 587 -27.62 -15.20 23.84
N LEU A 588 -27.85 -16.14 22.91
CA LEU A 588 -29.15 -16.28 22.25
C LEU A 588 -30.24 -16.71 23.22
N LEU A 589 -29.97 -17.66 24.12
CA LEU A 589 -30.93 -18.10 25.13
C LEU A 589 -31.27 -16.97 26.12
N GLU A 590 -30.29 -16.18 26.54
CA GLU A 590 -30.53 -14.99 27.35
C GLU A 590 -31.38 -13.95 26.61
N ALA A 591 -31.11 -13.74 25.32
CA ALA A 591 -31.87 -12.81 24.50
C ALA A 591 -33.34 -13.25 24.34
N LEU A 592 -33.62 -14.55 24.29
CA LEU A 592 -34.98 -15.10 24.21
C LEU A 592 -35.75 -15.06 25.53
N LEU A 593 -35.04 -14.95 26.67
CA LEU A 593 -35.65 -14.83 28.00
C LEU A 593 -36.02 -13.40 28.38
N ARG A 594 -35.42 -12.40 27.72
CA ARG A 594 -35.71 -10.98 27.90
C ARG A 594 -36.87 -10.55 27.01
#